data_AF-A7TA53-F1
#
_entry.id   AF-A7TA53-F1
#
_cell.length_a   1.000
_cell.length_b   1.000
_cell.length_c   1.000
_cell.angle_alpha   90.00
_cell.angle_beta   90.00
_cell.angle_gamma   90.00
#
_symmetry.space_group_name_H-M   'P 1'
#
loop_
_entity.id
_entity.type
_entity.pdbx_description
1 polymer ?
#
loop_
_entity_poly.entity_id
_entity_poly.type
_entity_poly.pdbx_seq_one_letter_code
_entity_poly.pdbx_strand_id
1 'polypeptide(L)'
;GWCNNIAWNVGPLTETIFNIAIERYEWNKLQGEKSMVAMIHLAWNLARNIKITEKALYDHIKLILDRSYKYSLVTIENLNRGGIDVKWHGKVQNESPHYCAQCEVSLR
;
A
#
# COMPACT_ATOMS: atom_id res chain seq x y z
N GLY A 1 -4.98 -33.43 22.89
CA GLY A 1 -3.89 -33.17 23.85
C GLY A 1 -3.84 -31.70 24.19
N TRP A 2 -3.06 -31.30 25.20
CA TRP A 2 -2.88 -29.90 25.59
C TRP A 2 -1.55 -29.36 25.06
N CYS A 3 -1.59 -28.25 24.34
CA CYS A 3 -0.41 -27.54 23.85
C CYS A 3 -0.66 -26.03 23.74
N ASN A 4 0.44 -25.27 23.73
CA ASN A 4 0.47 -23.84 23.39
C ASN A 4 1.15 -23.66 22.04
N ASN A 5 0.72 -22.66 21.27
CA ASN A 5 1.24 -22.37 19.93
C ASN A 5 1.69 -20.92 19.80
N ILE A 6 2.70 -20.71 18.94
CA ILE A 6 3.15 -19.39 18.48
C ILE A 6 3.01 -19.39 16.96
N ALA A 7 2.49 -18.29 16.41
CA ALA A 7 2.31 -18.12 14.97
C ALA A 7 2.65 -16.68 14.54
N TRP A 8 3.12 -16.52 13.31
CA TRP A 8 3.33 -15.23 12.65
C TRP A 8 3.21 -15.39 11.13
N ASN A 9 3.03 -14.26 10.44
CA ASN A 9 2.87 -14.24 9.00
C ASN A 9 4.20 -13.90 8.32
N VAL A 10 4.45 -14.48 7.16
CA VAL A 10 5.57 -14.15 6.28
C VAL A 10 5.05 -13.93 4.87
N GLY A 11 5.63 -12.95 4.15
CA GLY A 11 5.31 -12.66 2.76
C GLY A 11 6.53 -12.90 1.88
N PRO A 12 6.67 -14.09 1.26
CA PRO A 12 7.73 -14.32 0.28
C PRO A 12 7.66 -13.28 -0.83
N LEU A 13 8.81 -12.73 -1.23
CA LEU A 13 8.91 -11.72 -2.28
C LEU A 13 8.91 -12.41 -3.66
N THR A 14 7.75 -12.95 -4.02
CA THR A 14 7.49 -13.57 -5.33
C THR A 14 6.31 -12.88 -5.99
N GLU A 15 6.28 -12.89 -7.33
CA GLU A 15 5.18 -12.33 -8.11
C GLU A 15 3.81 -12.84 -7.63
N THR A 16 3.68 -14.16 -7.43
CA THR A 16 2.39 -14.78 -7.10
C THR A 16 1.85 -14.35 -5.74
N ILE A 17 2.70 -14.32 -4.71
CA ILE A 17 2.28 -13.89 -3.36
C ILE A 17 1.92 -12.40 -3.39
N PHE A 18 2.71 -11.60 -4.10
CA PHE A 18 2.45 -10.18 -4.23
C PHE A 18 1.15 -9.91 -4.98
N ASN A 19 0.86 -10.65 -6.05
CA ASN A 19 -0.39 -10.54 -6.80
C ASN A 19 -1.62 -10.88 -5.93
N ILE A 20 -1.60 -12.01 -5.23
CA ILE A 20 -2.71 -12.41 -4.33
C ILE A 20 -2.91 -11.37 -3.21
N ALA A 21 -1.82 -10.81 -2.67
CA ALA A 21 -1.90 -9.78 -1.65
C ALA A 21 -2.55 -8.48 -2.17
N ILE A 22 -2.26 -8.10 -3.41
CA ILE A 22 -2.88 -6.95 -4.08
C ILE A 22 -4.35 -7.20 -4.42
N GLU A 23 -4.68 -8.37 -4.95
CA GLU A 23 -6.07 -8.76 -5.21
C GLU A 23 -6.91 -8.72 -3.93
N ARG A 24 -6.36 -9.26 -2.82
CA ARG A 24 -7.02 -9.18 -1.52
C ARG A 24 -7.18 -7.74 -1.04
N TYR A 25 -6.16 -6.91 -1.21
CA TYR A 25 -6.21 -5.50 -0.82
C TYR A 25 -7.31 -4.74 -1.57
N GLU A 26 -7.42 -4.92 -2.89
CA GLU A 26 -8.48 -4.30 -3.69
C GLU A 26 -9.87 -4.87 -3.34
N TRP A 27 -9.96 -6.18 -3.09
CA TRP A 27 -11.21 -6.79 -2.64
C TRP A 27 -11.68 -6.23 -1.30
N ASN A 28 -10.78 -6.13 -0.31
CA ASN A 28 -11.09 -5.56 0.99
C ASN A 28 -11.57 -4.12 0.87
N LYS A 29 -10.93 -3.32 0.01
CA LYS A 29 -11.35 -1.94 -0.27
C LYS A 29 -12.77 -1.89 -0.85
N LEU A 30 -13.14 -2.81 -1.75
CA LEU A 30 -14.50 -2.90 -2.29
C LEU A 30 -15.53 -3.31 -1.22
N GLN A 31 -15.14 -4.16 -0.28
CA GLN A 31 -16.00 -4.58 0.83
C GLN A 31 -16.06 -3.57 1.99
N GLY A 32 -15.25 -2.50 1.96
CA GLY A 32 -15.15 -1.56 3.08
C GLY A 32 -14.41 -2.14 4.29
N GLU A 33 -13.60 -3.17 4.08
CA GLU A 33 -12.84 -3.89 5.10
C GLU A 33 -11.40 -3.38 5.20
N LYS A 34 -10.88 -3.28 6.43
CA LYS A 34 -9.49 -2.86 6.66
C LYS A 34 -8.49 -3.89 6.15
N SER A 35 -7.60 -3.45 5.27
CA SER A 35 -6.41 -4.24 4.94
C SER A 35 -5.33 -4.07 6.01
N MET A 36 -5.08 -5.14 6.79
CA MET A 36 -4.03 -5.18 7.82
C MET A 36 -2.64 -4.81 7.27
N VAL A 37 -2.37 -5.15 6.00
CA VAL A 37 -1.15 -4.78 5.30
C VAL A 37 -1.44 -3.59 4.38
N ALA A 38 -0.79 -2.46 4.62
CA ALA A 38 -0.86 -1.27 3.75
C ALA A 38 -0.06 -1.51 2.45
N MET A 39 -0.68 -2.18 1.47
CA MET A 39 0.00 -2.63 0.25
C MET A 39 0.66 -1.50 -0.54
N ILE A 40 0.04 -0.32 -0.63
CA ILE A 40 0.63 0.84 -1.33
C ILE A 40 1.89 1.32 -0.61
N HIS A 41 1.87 1.43 0.72
CA HIS A 41 3.05 1.83 1.50
C HIS A 41 4.16 0.80 1.40
N LEU A 42 3.81 -0.49 1.49
CA LEU A 42 4.74 -1.60 1.32
C LEU A 42 5.40 -1.56 -0.06
N ALA A 43 4.63 -1.39 -1.15
CA ALA A 43 5.17 -1.34 -2.51
C ALA A 43 6.24 -0.24 -2.69
N TRP A 44 6.00 0.95 -2.11
CA TRP A 44 6.99 2.04 -2.14
C TRP A 44 8.21 1.78 -1.26
N ASN A 45 8.06 1.06 -0.16
CA ASN A 45 9.22 0.63 0.64
C ASN A 45 10.04 -0.43 -0.08
N LEU A 46 9.39 -1.41 -0.72
CA LEU A 46 10.06 -2.43 -1.53
C LEU A 46 10.87 -1.78 -2.65
N ALA A 47 10.27 -0.83 -3.37
CA ALA A 47 10.93 -0.11 -4.46
C ALA A 47 12.14 0.72 -4.02
N ARG A 48 12.14 1.24 -2.78
CA ARG A 48 13.25 2.03 -2.23
C ARG A 48 14.39 1.18 -1.66
N ASN A 49 14.05 0.03 -1.08
CA ASN A 49 14.98 -0.71 -0.22
C ASN A 49 15.44 -2.04 -0.81
N ILE A 50 14.79 -2.56 -1.84
CA ILE A 50 15.06 -3.90 -2.38
C ILE A 50 15.29 -3.84 -3.88
N LYS A 51 16.37 -4.48 -4.33
CA LYS A 51 16.61 -4.74 -5.76
C LYS A 51 15.81 -5.96 -6.20
N ILE A 52 14.76 -5.72 -6.99
CA ILE A 52 13.91 -6.77 -7.53
C ILE A 52 14.53 -7.29 -8.83
N THR A 53 14.90 -8.57 -8.87
CA THR A 53 15.50 -9.22 -10.04
C THR A 53 14.47 -9.93 -10.92
N GLU A 54 13.37 -10.39 -10.32
CA GLU A 54 12.27 -11.02 -11.05
C GLU A 54 11.49 -9.97 -11.85
N LYS A 55 11.50 -10.10 -13.18
CA LYS A 55 10.90 -9.11 -14.08
C LYS A 55 9.39 -8.96 -13.85
N ALA A 56 8.66 -10.06 -13.66
CA ALA A 56 7.21 -10.03 -13.51
C ALA A 56 6.79 -9.28 -12.23
N LEU A 57 7.45 -9.57 -11.10
CA LEU A 57 7.25 -8.85 -9.85
C LEU A 57 7.64 -7.37 -9.97
N TYR A 58 8.76 -7.06 -10.64
CA TYR A 58 9.17 -5.68 -10.89
C TYR A 58 8.12 -4.90 -11.68
N ASP A 59 7.62 -5.47 -12.78
CA ASP A 59 6.61 -4.84 -13.63
C ASP A 59 5.31 -4.61 -12.85
N HIS A 60 4.92 -5.56 -12.00
CA HIS A 60 3.72 -5.43 -11.16
C HIS A 60 3.89 -4.32 -10.09
N ILE A 61 5.00 -4.30 -9.35
CA ILE A 61 5.27 -3.23 -8.38
C ILE A 61 5.29 -1.88 -9.10
N LYS A 62 5.99 -1.77 -10.23
CA LYS A 62 6.04 -0.54 -11.04
C LYS A 62 4.65 -0.04 -11.43
N LEU A 63 3.75 -0.93 -11.84
CA LEU A 63 2.36 -0.58 -12.19
C LEU A 63 1.62 0.04 -11.00
N ILE A 64 1.77 -0.52 -9.81
CA ILE A 64 1.14 0.01 -8.58
C ILE A 64 1.73 1.36 -8.21
N LEU A 65 3.05 1.52 -8.32
CA LEU A 65 3.72 2.81 -8.07
C LEU A 65 3.17 3.89 -9.01
N ASP A 66 3.10 3.61 -10.32
CA ASP A 66 2.59 4.55 -11.33
C ASP A 66 1.12 4.93 -11.07
N ARG A 67 0.27 3.94 -10.78
CA ARG A 67 -1.14 4.19 -10.41
C ARG A 67 -1.26 5.06 -9.15
N SER A 68 -0.50 4.72 -8.10
CA SER A 68 -0.54 5.47 -6.85
C SER A 68 0.00 6.90 -7.00
N TYR A 69 1.03 7.10 -7.81
CA TYR A 69 1.58 8.41 -8.11
C TYR A 69 0.60 9.28 -8.90
N LYS A 70 0.01 8.72 -9.97
CA LYS A 70 -1.04 9.40 -10.75
C LYS A 70 -2.24 9.78 -9.90
N TYR A 71 -2.67 8.88 -9.01
CA TYR A 71 -3.74 9.17 -8.07
C TYR A 71 -3.42 10.41 -7.22
N SER A 72 -2.22 10.44 -6.59
CA SER A 72 -1.78 11.61 -5.80
C SER A 72 -1.73 12.89 -6.62
N LEU A 73 -1.22 12.85 -7.87
CA LEU A 73 -1.18 14.02 -8.75
C LEU A 73 -2.58 14.56 -9.05
N VAL A 74 -3.50 13.69 -9.47
CA VAL A 74 -4.88 14.08 -9.78
C VAL A 74 -5.61 14.61 -8.55
N THR A 75 -5.37 14.00 -7.38
CA THR A 75 -5.92 14.51 -6.11
C THR A 75 -5.44 15.92 -5.81
N ILE A 76 -4.13 16.19 -5.90
CA ILE A 76 -3.59 17.54 -5.67
C ILE A 76 -4.16 18.55 -6.68
N GLU A 77 -4.23 18.18 -7.96
CA GLU A 77 -4.79 19.04 -9.01
C GLU A 77 -6.26 19.39 -8.73
N ASN A 78 -7.07 18.41 -8.32
CA ASN A 78 -8.47 18.64 -7.97
C ASN A 78 -8.64 19.50 -6.72
N LEU A 79 -7.79 19.33 -5.70
CA LEU A 79 -7.79 20.18 -4.51
C LEU A 79 -7.44 21.63 -4.88
N ASN A 80 -6.42 21.83 -5.71
CA ASN A 80 -6.02 23.14 -6.19
C ASN A 80 -7.13 23.82 -7.02
N ARG A 81 -7.82 23.07 -7.90
CA ARG A 81 -8.99 23.56 -8.64
C ARG A 81 -10.15 23.98 -7.72
N GLY A 82 -10.29 23.28 -6.59
CA GLY A 82 -11.26 23.62 -5.54
C GLY A 82 -10.83 24.77 -4.63
N GLY A 83 -9.65 25.37 -4.84
CA GLY A 83 -9.10 26.43 -3.98
C GLY A 83 -8.64 25.94 -2.59
N ILE A 84 -8.41 24.63 -2.43
CA ILE A 84 -7.94 24.03 -1.18
C ILE A 84 -6.41 23.98 -1.18
N ASP A 85 -5.79 24.70 -0.24
CA ASP A 85 -4.33 24.73 -0.07
C ASP A 85 -3.80 23.42 0.54
N VAL A 86 -2.83 22.79 -0.14
CA VAL A 86 -2.20 21.54 0.29
C VAL A 86 -0.88 21.84 1.00
N LYS A 87 -0.85 21.61 2.31
CA LYS A 87 0.35 21.84 3.13
C LYS A 87 1.22 20.60 3.21
N TRP A 88 2.53 20.81 3.12
CA TRP A 88 3.51 19.75 3.35
C TRP A 88 3.54 19.35 4.83
N HIS A 89 3.22 18.09 5.11
CA HIS A 89 3.29 17.52 6.46
C HIS A 89 4.64 16.83 6.74
N GLY A 90 5.27 16.28 5.71
CA GLY A 90 6.44 15.42 5.88
C GLY A 90 6.10 14.02 6.38
N LYS A 91 7.12 13.20 6.59
CA LYS A 91 7.00 11.85 7.18
C LYS A 91 8.14 11.62 8.15
N VAL A 92 7.83 11.13 9.35
CA VAL A 92 8.82 10.81 10.38
C VAL A 92 9.36 9.39 10.18
N GLN A 93 10.58 9.12 10.65
CA GLN A 93 11.13 7.77 10.64
C GLN A 93 10.21 6.83 11.45
N ASN A 94 9.95 5.63 10.90
CA ASN A 94 9.08 4.61 11.49
C ASN A 94 7.61 5.02 11.67
N GLU A 95 7.16 6.07 10.97
CA GLU A 95 5.75 6.44 10.97
C GLU A 95 4.89 5.36 10.28
N SER A 96 3.84 4.96 11.00
CA SER A 96 2.87 3.96 10.55
C SER A 96 2.07 4.46 9.34
N PRO A 97 1.60 3.55 8.46
CA PRO A 97 0.68 3.93 7.40
C PRO A 97 -0.65 4.43 7.99
N HIS A 98 -1.20 5.47 7.36
CA HIS A 98 -2.46 6.08 7.76
C HIS A 98 -3.64 5.37 7.09
N TYR A 99 -4.78 5.34 7.78
CA TYR A 99 -6.03 4.77 7.29
C TYR A 99 -7.17 5.75 7.54
N CYS A 100 -8.18 5.73 6.67
CA CYS A 100 -9.40 6.51 6.90
C CYS A 100 -10.12 5.99 8.15
N ALA A 101 -10.49 6.87 9.07
CA ALA A 101 -11.22 6.50 10.29
C ALA A 101 -12.64 5.96 10.01
N GLN A 102 -13.23 6.26 8.85
CA GLN A 102 -14.60 5.88 8.50
C GLN A 102 -14.68 4.61 7.66
N CYS A 103 -13.85 4.50 6.63
CA CYS A 103 -13.91 3.37 5.67
C CYS A 103 -12.68 2.45 5.73
N GLU A 104 -11.74 2.73 6.63
CA GLU A 104 -10.55 1.90 6.88
C GLU A 104 -9.65 1.61 5.66
N VAL A 105 -9.80 2.38 4.59
CA VAL A 105 -8.93 2.33 3.41
C VAL A 105 -7.60 3.02 3.72
N SER A 106 -6.49 2.44 3.25
CA SER A 106 -5.16 3.05 3.44
C SER A 106 -5.04 4.37 2.70
N LEU A 107 -4.60 5.41 3.40
CA LEU A 107 -4.34 6.73 2.87
C LEU A 107 -2.86 6.89 2.51
N ARG A 108 -2.59 7.70 1.50
CA ARG A 108 -1.25 8.08 1.08
C ARG A 108 -1.17 9.57 0.84
#